data_AF-A0A7W5FF90-F1
#
_entry.id   AF-A0A7W5FF90-F1
#
_cell.length_a   1.000
_cell.length_b   1.000
_cell.length_c   1.000
_cell.angle_alpha   90.00
_cell.angle_beta   90.00
_cell.angle_gamma   90.00
#
_symmetry.space_group_name_H-M   'P 1'
#
loop_
_entity.id
_entity.type
_entity.pdbx_description
1 polymer ?
#
loop_
_entity_poly.entity_id
_entity_poly.type
_entity_poly.pdbx_seq_one_letter_code
_entity_poly.pdbx_strand_id
1 'polypeptide(L)'
;MRSQRVLSIAVALLACGLAGCSDVSEPSSGKPTAINQQTYHLDDRDIKEGEDLQNRLMADGSVSRSDYEQAVKAVGECFARYNLRFTDEGWDPVGNQTIDFTFGNPELSDDEVLGYGDGCQKVYLERIQESFVASSEPVMDPAILKASQNCLSKQGIQTTRNETNIEDLVASAGKAAFDDVLKCVKESAQTLHPNRSLNIGV
;
A
#
# COMPACT_ATOMS: atom_id res chain seq x y z
N MET A 1 6.83 5.07 59.72
CA MET A 1 5.82 6.07 60.11
C MET A 1 4.87 6.25 58.94
N ARG A 2 3.63 5.75 59.07
CA ARG A 2 2.37 6.54 59.05
C ARG A 2 2.16 7.34 57.76
N SER A 3 1.04 7.33 57.04
CA SER A 3 -0.27 6.68 57.19
C SER A 3 -1.15 7.20 56.03
N GLN A 4 -1.97 6.32 55.43
CA GLN A 4 -3.37 6.54 54.99
C GLN A 4 -3.64 7.59 53.87
N ARG A 5 -4.62 7.46 52.96
CA ARG A 5 -6.01 7.03 53.12
C ARG A 5 -6.61 6.48 51.82
N VAL A 6 -7.47 5.49 52.04
CA VAL A 6 -8.51 4.91 51.18
C VAL A 6 -9.57 5.95 50.84
N LEU A 7 -10.14 5.92 49.63
CA LEU A 7 -11.54 6.27 49.40
C LEU A 7 -12.15 5.40 48.28
N SER A 8 -13.05 4.52 48.69
CA SER A 8 -14.08 3.85 47.89
C SER A 8 -15.27 4.82 47.64
N ILE A 9 -16.32 4.32 46.95
CA ILE A 9 -17.69 4.88 46.74
C ILE A 9 -17.86 5.39 45.28
N ALA A 10 -18.89 5.06 44.49
CA ALA A 10 -20.04 4.16 44.62
C ALA A 10 -20.64 3.86 43.24
N VAL A 11 -21.36 2.74 43.19
CA VAL A 11 -22.29 2.31 42.14
C VAL A 11 -23.50 3.26 42.07
N ALA A 12 -23.93 3.62 40.85
CA ALA A 12 -25.27 4.15 40.58
C ALA A 12 -25.89 3.43 39.37
N LEU A 13 -26.70 2.41 39.67
CA LEU A 13 -27.76 1.88 38.83
C LEU A 13 -28.98 2.81 38.96
N LEU A 14 -29.63 3.18 37.85
CA LEU A 14 -31.07 3.51 37.67
C LEU A 14 -31.21 4.20 36.30
N ALA A 15 -32.24 4.08 35.46
CA ALA A 15 -33.36 3.16 35.24
C ALA A 15 -34.08 3.66 33.96
N CYS A 16 -34.93 2.80 33.42
CA CYS A 16 -35.66 2.89 32.14
C CYS A 16 -36.59 4.10 31.94
N GLY A 17 -36.93 4.33 30.65
CA GLY A 17 -38.09 5.08 30.14
C GLY A 17 -37.64 6.19 29.17
N LEU A 18 -38.13 6.33 27.94
CA LEU A 18 -39.44 6.02 27.39
C LEU A 18 -39.33 5.74 25.88
N ALA A 19 -40.25 4.91 25.39
CA ALA A 19 -40.49 4.63 23.99
C ALA A 19 -40.83 5.92 23.21
N GLY A 20 -40.04 6.20 22.18
CA GLY A 20 -40.39 7.10 21.09
C GLY A 20 -40.36 6.30 19.79
N CYS A 21 -41.52 5.78 19.38
CA CYS A 21 -41.71 5.25 18.03
C CYS A 21 -41.68 6.43 17.06
N SER A 22 -40.50 6.79 16.57
CA SER A 22 -40.40 7.48 15.30
C SER A 22 -40.60 6.43 14.22
N ASP A 23 -41.63 6.61 13.38
CA ASP A 23 -41.79 5.92 12.11
C ASP A 23 -40.52 6.14 11.28
N VAL A 24 -39.55 5.26 11.47
CA VAL A 24 -38.46 5.06 10.53
C VAL A 24 -39.06 4.18 9.46
N SER A 25 -39.51 4.81 8.38
CA SER A 25 -39.77 4.15 7.12
C SER A 25 -38.60 3.21 6.85
N GLU A 26 -38.85 1.90 6.86
CA GLU A 26 -37.90 0.91 6.38
C GLU A 26 -37.41 1.40 5.01
N PRO A 27 -36.10 1.56 4.79
CA PRO A 27 -35.60 1.62 3.45
C PRO A 27 -36.07 0.33 2.80
N SER A 28 -36.87 0.49 1.74
CA SER A 28 -37.26 -0.58 0.80
C SER A 28 -36.18 -1.64 0.79
N SER A 29 -36.57 -2.88 1.05
CA SER A 29 -35.77 -4.09 0.87
C SER A 29 -35.38 -4.21 -0.60
N GLY A 30 -34.52 -3.30 -1.06
CA GLY A 30 -33.67 -3.48 -2.20
C GLY A 30 -32.84 -4.70 -1.84
N LYS A 31 -33.04 -5.77 -2.61
CA LYS A 31 -32.07 -6.86 -2.69
C LYS A 31 -30.68 -6.23 -2.57
N PRO A 32 -29.77 -6.77 -1.74
CA PRO A 32 -28.39 -6.31 -1.78
C PRO A 32 -27.99 -6.33 -3.25
N THR A 33 -27.76 -5.14 -3.83
CA THR A 33 -27.16 -5.03 -5.14
C THR A 33 -25.91 -5.88 -5.00
N ALA A 34 -25.87 -7.02 -5.69
CA ALA A 34 -24.71 -7.89 -5.67
C ALA A 34 -23.52 -6.96 -5.87
N ILE A 35 -22.64 -6.89 -4.85
CA ILE A 35 -21.38 -6.17 -4.97
C ILE A 35 -20.84 -6.62 -6.30
N ASN A 36 -20.74 -5.67 -7.23
CA ASN A 36 -20.38 -5.86 -8.62
C ASN A 36 -19.30 -6.92 -8.62
N GLN A 37 -19.62 -8.17 -9.00
CA GLN A 37 -18.62 -9.21 -9.06
C GLN A 37 -17.70 -8.67 -10.13
N GLN A 38 -16.58 -8.06 -9.73
CA GLN A 38 -15.50 -7.76 -10.65
C GLN A 38 -15.15 -9.11 -11.22
N THR A 39 -15.73 -9.41 -12.37
CA THR A 39 -15.44 -10.59 -13.16
C THR A 39 -14.05 -10.34 -13.67
N TYR A 40 -13.06 -10.69 -12.84
CA TYR A 40 -11.70 -10.85 -13.31
C TYR A 40 -11.77 -11.79 -14.50
N HIS A 41 -11.16 -11.40 -15.60
CA HIS A 41 -11.14 -12.21 -16.82
C HIS A 41 -10.12 -13.35 -16.69
N LEU A 42 -10.00 -13.98 -15.53
CA LEU A 42 -9.08 -15.07 -15.30
C LEU A 42 -9.80 -16.42 -15.41
N ASP A 43 -9.08 -17.42 -15.91
CA ASP A 43 -9.54 -18.81 -15.83
C ASP A 43 -9.36 -19.39 -14.41
N ASP A 44 -10.13 -20.45 -14.10
CA ASP A 44 -10.08 -21.12 -12.79
C ASP A 44 -8.69 -21.67 -12.45
N ARG A 45 -7.87 -21.98 -13.47
CA ARG A 45 -6.50 -22.46 -13.28
C ARG A 45 -5.66 -21.35 -12.66
N ASP A 46 -5.69 -20.14 -13.22
CA ASP A 46 -4.88 -19.03 -12.74
C ASP A 46 -5.28 -18.58 -11.34
N ILE A 47 -6.57 -18.60 -11.02
CA ILE A 47 -7.08 -18.34 -9.67
C ILE A 47 -6.48 -19.36 -8.70
N LYS A 48 -6.61 -20.65 -9.02
CA LYS A 48 -6.12 -21.73 -8.16
C LYS A 48 -4.60 -21.69 -7.98
N GLU A 49 -3.85 -21.52 -9.06
CA GLU A 49 -2.38 -21.43 -9.01
C GLU A 49 -1.91 -20.23 -8.19
N GLY A 50 -2.58 -19.08 -8.34
CA GLY A 50 -2.32 -17.89 -7.53
C GLY A 50 -2.58 -18.10 -6.05
N GLU A 51 -3.73 -18.67 -5.70
CA GLU A 51 -4.06 -19.02 -4.31
C GLU A 51 -3.05 -20.00 -3.69
N ASP A 52 -2.69 -21.06 -4.43
CA ASP A 52 -1.71 -22.06 -3.98
C ASP A 52 -0.32 -21.41 -3.80
N LEU A 53 0.08 -20.49 -4.69
CA LEU A 53 1.32 -19.73 -4.56
C LEU A 53 1.33 -18.86 -3.31
N GLN A 54 0.32 -17.99 -3.13
CA GLN A 54 0.28 -17.07 -2.00
C GLN A 54 0.24 -17.83 -0.67
N ASN A 55 -0.53 -18.91 -0.59
CA ASN A 55 -0.57 -19.74 0.62
C ASN A 55 0.78 -20.40 0.92
N ARG A 56 1.53 -20.84 -0.11
CA ARG A 56 2.87 -21.42 0.05
C ARG A 56 3.88 -20.37 0.52
N LEU A 57 3.90 -19.19 -0.10
CA LEU A 57 4.86 -18.13 0.21
C LEU A 57 4.60 -17.47 1.58
N MET A 58 3.37 -17.54 2.10
CA MET A 58 3.04 -17.00 3.44
C MET A 58 3.01 -18.07 4.53
N ALA A 59 3.38 -19.32 4.23
CA ALA A 59 3.18 -20.46 5.13
C ALA A 59 3.98 -20.36 6.44
N ASP A 60 5.10 -19.64 6.44
CA ASP A 60 5.95 -19.41 7.61
C ASP A 60 5.52 -18.20 8.46
N GLY A 61 4.48 -17.47 8.02
CA GLY A 61 3.93 -16.30 8.71
C GLY A 61 4.66 -14.99 8.43
N SER A 62 5.62 -14.95 7.50
CA SER A 62 6.32 -13.71 7.10
C SER A 62 6.66 -13.73 5.62
N VAL A 63 6.49 -12.60 4.93
CA VAL A 63 6.89 -12.50 3.52
C VAL A 63 8.30 -11.92 3.44
N SER A 64 9.22 -12.66 2.82
CA SER A 64 10.57 -12.15 2.53
C SER A 64 10.59 -11.35 1.22
N ARG A 65 11.69 -10.61 0.99
CA ARG A 65 11.93 -9.92 -0.30
C ARG A 65 11.91 -10.90 -1.48
N SER A 66 12.44 -12.11 -1.29
CA SER A 66 12.47 -13.15 -2.32
C SER A 66 11.08 -13.72 -2.62
N ASP A 67 10.20 -13.78 -1.62
CA ASP A 67 8.81 -14.22 -1.82
C ASP A 67 8.02 -13.16 -2.60
N TYR A 68 8.22 -11.88 -2.30
CA TYR A 68 7.66 -10.78 -3.07
C TYR A 68 8.13 -10.81 -4.53
N GLU A 69 9.44 -10.96 -4.78
CA GLU A 69 10.00 -11.09 -6.14
C GLU A 69 9.43 -12.31 -6.89
N GLN A 70 9.24 -13.44 -6.21
CA GLN A 70 8.59 -14.62 -6.79
C GLN A 70 7.13 -14.35 -7.16
N ALA A 71 6.38 -13.64 -6.31
CA ALA A 71 5.00 -13.26 -6.59
C ALA A 71 4.88 -12.32 -7.79
N VAL A 72 5.75 -11.30 -7.89
CA VAL A 72 5.80 -10.39 -9.06
C VAL A 72 6.16 -11.13 -10.33
N LYS A 73 7.12 -12.07 -10.27
CA LYS A 73 7.43 -12.94 -11.42
C LYS A 73 6.20 -13.74 -11.87
N ALA A 74 5.41 -14.26 -10.93
CA ALA A 74 4.17 -14.98 -11.25
C ALA A 74 3.09 -14.07 -11.87
N VAL A 75 3.00 -12.80 -11.45
CA VAL A 75 2.16 -11.79 -12.13
C VAL A 75 2.60 -11.63 -13.58
N GLY A 76 3.90 -11.49 -13.86
CA GLY A 76 4.42 -11.39 -15.22
C GLY A 76 4.10 -12.63 -16.08
N GLU A 77 4.14 -13.83 -15.48
CA GLU A 77 3.73 -15.07 -16.15
C GLU A 77 2.23 -15.12 -16.44
N CYS A 78 1.40 -14.60 -15.54
CA CYS A 78 -0.04 -14.46 -15.75
C CYS A 78 -0.32 -13.47 -16.88
N PHE A 79 0.30 -12.30 -16.88
CA PHE A 79 0.21 -11.31 -17.96
C PHE A 79 0.58 -11.90 -19.32
N ALA A 80 1.64 -12.70 -19.41
CA ALA A 80 2.04 -13.36 -20.64
C ALA A 80 0.95 -14.30 -21.21
N ARG A 81 0.17 -14.98 -20.36
CA ARG A 81 -0.93 -15.86 -20.81
C ARG A 81 -2.08 -15.10 -21.46
N TYR A 82 -2.29 -13.84 -21.06
CA TYR A 82 -3.30 -12.95 -21.62
C TYR A 82 -2.73 -11.96 -22.65
N ASN A 83 -1.52 -12.22 -23.16
CA ASN A 83 -0.82 -11.38 -24.13
C ASN A 83 -0.59 -9.93 -23.65
N LEU A 84 -0.54 -9.69 -22.34
CA LEU A 84 -0.15 -8.40 -21.79
C LEU A 84 1.38 -8.29 -21.77
N ARG A 85 1.91 -7.18 -22.30
CA ARG A 85 3.36 -6.88 -22.25
C ARG A 85 3.71 -6.39 -20.86
N PHE A 86 4.49 -7.17 -20.12
CA PHE A 86 4.98 -6.83 -18.78
C PHE A 86 6.36 -6.17 -18.86
N THR A 87 6.54 -5.05 -18.17
CA THR A 87 7.86 -4.44 -17.94
C THR A 87 8.09 -4.30 -16.44
N ASP A 88 9.09 -5.01 -15.93
CA ASP A 88 9.56 -4.88 -14.56
C ASP A 88 10.46 -3.64 -14.44
N GLU A 89 10.02 -2.64 -13.67
CA GLU A 89 10.76 -1.40 -13.43
C GLU A 89 11.66 -1.49 -12.19
N GLY A 90 11.63 -2.64 -11.51
CA GLY A 90 12.33 -2.92 -10.26
C GLY A 90 11.70 -2.27 -9.05
N TRP A 91 12.38 -2.40 -7.92
CA TRP A 91 11.96 -1.83 -6.63
C TRP A 91 11.71 -0.32 -6.72
N ASP A 92 10.63 0.16 -6.09
CA ASP A 92 10.35 1.58 -5.91
C ASP A 92 11.54 2.25 -5.22
N PRO A 93 12.23 3.20 -5.87
CA PRO A 93 13.41 3.81 -5.27
C PRO A 93 13.06 4.77 -4.12
N VAL A 94 11.79 5.09 -3.90
CA VAL A 94 11.36 6.00 -2.83
C VAL A 94 11.08 5.24 -1.54
N GLY A 95 10.23 4.22 -1.58
CA GLY A 95 9.90 3.39 -0.41
C GLY A 95 10.69 2.09 -0.33
N ASN A 96 11.08 1.49 -1.46
CA ASN A 96 11.74 0.17 -1.58
C ASN A 96 10.96 -0.97 -0.91
N GLN A 97 9.63 -0.84 -0.89
CA GLN A 97 8.70 -1.84 -0.34
C GLN A 97 7.79 -2.48 -1.41
N THR A 98 7.79 -1.94 -2.62
CA THR A 98 7.06 -2.48 -3.77
C THR A 98 7.98 -2.59 -4.97
N ILE A 99 7.66 -3.48 -5.91
CA ILE A 99 8.25 -3.48 -7.26
C ILE A 99 7.25 -2.80 -8.17
N ASP A 100 7.69 -1.75 -8.86
CA ASP A 100 6.84 -1.14 -9.88
C ASP A 100 6.96 -1.93 -11.17
N PHE A 101 5.86 -2.01 -11.90
CA PHE A 101 5.83 -2.60 -13.22
C PHE A 101 4.74 -1.93 -14.06
N THR A 102 4.90 -2.01 -15.36
CA THR A 102 3.88 -1.57 -16.32
C THR A 102 3.36 -2.76 -17.11
N PHE A 103 2.10 -2.67 -17.54
CA PHE A 103 1.49 -3.67 -18.41
C PHE A 103 0.54 -3.05 -19.44
N GLY A 104 0.37 -3.72 -20.57
CA GLY A 104 -0.61 -3.33 -21.56
C GLY A 104 -0.57 -4.17 -22.84
N ASN A 105 -1.60 -4.04 -23.66
CA ASN A 105 -1.65 -4.61 -25.00
C ASN A 105 -2.46 -3.68 -25.91
N PRO A 106 -1.89 -3.14 -27.01
CA PRO A 106 -2.58 -2.22 -27.91
C PRO A 106 -3.72 -2.87 -28.71
N GLU A 107 -3.83 -4.20 -28.71
CA GLU A 107 -4.88 -4.95 -29.40
C GLU A 107 -6.13 -5.20 -28.52
N LEU A 108 -6.03 -4.92 -27.22
CA LEU A 108 -7.11 -5.08 -26.25
C LEU A 108 -7.70 -3.71 -25.88
N SER A 109 -8.96 -3.68 -25.45
CA SER A 109 -9.54 -2.49 -24.83
C SER A 109 -8.92 -2.23 -23.45
N ASP A 110 -8.97 -0.97 -22.99
CA ASP A 110 -8.48 -0.60 -21.65
C ASP A 110 -9.17 -1.42 -20.55
N ASP A 111 -10.47 -1.69 -20.68
CA ASP A 111 -11.24 -2.51 -19.73
C ASP A 111 -10.74 -3.96 -19.69
N GLU A 112 -10.41 -4.56 -20.83
CA GLU A 112 -9.82 -5.89 -20.89
C GLU A 112 -8.43 -5.91 -20.27
N VAL A 113 -7.57 -4.93 -20.61
CA VAL A 113 -6.22 -4.80 -20.05
C VAL A 113 -6.29 -4.69 -18.53
N LEU A 114 -7.15 -3.84 -18.00
CA LEU A 114 -7.35 -3.67 -16.55
C LEU A 114 -7.97 -4.92 -15.92
N GLY A 115 -8.94 -5.57 -16.55
CA GLY A 115 -9.58 -6.77 -16.01
C GLY A 115 -8.63 -7.96 -15.87
N TYR A 116 -7.75 -8.19 -16.85
CA TYR A 116 -6.66 -9.18 -16.72
C TYR A 116 -5.57 -8.68 -15.76
N GLY A 117 -5.22 -7.39 -15.84
CA GLY A 117 -4.25 -6.69 -15.01
C GLY A 117 -4.51 -6.86 -13.50
N ASP A 118 -5.67 -6.41 -13.07
CA ASP A 118 -6.14 -6.47 -11.69
C ASP A 118 -6.35 -7.91 -11.25
N GLY A 119 -6.86 -8.77 -12.13
CA GLY A 119 -7.03 -10.19 -11.86
C GLY A 119 -5.71 -10.86 -11.49
N CYS A 120 -4.69 -10.74 -12.34
CA CYS A 120 -3.38 -11.35 -12.10
C CYS A 120 -2.73 -10.81 -10.83
N GLN A 121 -2.77 -9.48 -10.61
CA GLN A 121 -2.22 -8.87 -9.39
C GLN A 121 -2.92 -9.37 -8.13
N LYS A 122 -4.25 -9.44 -8.14
CA LYS A 122 -5.03 -9.93 -7.01
C LYS A 122 -4.69 -11.37 -6.64
N VAL A 123 -4.67 -12.27 -7.63
CA VAL A 123 -4.51 -13.70 -7.35
C VAL A 123 -3.05 -14.10 -7.09
N TYR A 124 -2.06 -13.35 -7.57
CA TYR A 124 -0.64 -13.69 -7.37
C TYR A 124 0.12 -12.81 -6.38
N LEU A 125 -0.25 -11.54 -6.17
CA LEU A 125 0.59 -10.55 -5.49
C LEU A 125 -0.05 -9.85 -4.30
N GLU A 126 -1.35 -9.52 -4.33
CA GLU A 126 -1.96 -8.57 -3.38
C GLU A 126 -1.69 -8.89 -1.90
N ARG A 127 -1.96 -10.12 -1.42
CA ARG A 127 -1.74 -10.45 0.01
C ARG A 127 -0.26 -10.54 0.37
N ILE A 128 0.58 -10.98 -0.58
CA ILE A 128 2.04 -11.01 -0.43
C ILE A 128 2.57 -9.59 -0.25
N GLN A 129 2.10 -8.67 -1.09
CA GLN A 129 2.47 -7.26 -1.02
C GLN A 129 2.01 -6.62 0.29
N GLU A 130 0.75 -6.79 0.68
CA GLU A 130 0.24 -6.29 1.95
C GLU A 130 1.08 -6.79 3.14
N SER A 131 1.38 -8.09 3.18
CA SER A 131 2.17 -8.68 4.26
C SER A 131 3.63 -8.23 4.25
N PHE A 132 4.24 -8.05 3.08
CA PHE A 132 5.61 -7.55 2.96
C PHE A 132 5.70 -6.09 3.38
N VAL A 133 4.81 -5.22 2.88
CA VAL A 133 4.77 -3.79 3.23
C VAL A 133 4.52 -3.62 4.74
N ALA A 134 3.61 -4.40 5.32
CA ALA A 134 3.29 -4.32 6.75
C ALA A 134 4.45 -4.74 7.68
N SER A 135 5.43 -5.51 7.18
CA SER A 135 6.53 -6.05 7.99
C SER A 135 7.92 -5.53 7.61
N SER A 136 8.06 -4.84 6.47
CA SER A 136 9.31 -4.24 6.01
C SER A 136 9.43 -2.80 6.48
N GLU A 137 10.66 -2.34 6.67
CA GLU A 137 10.96 -0.92 6.89
C GLU A 137 11.14 -0.21 5.55
N PRO A 138 10.52 0.96 5.32
CA PRO A 138 10.77 1.75 4.12
C PRO A 138 12.20 2.27 4.15
N VAL A 139 12.92 2.10 3.03
CA VAL A 139 14.29 2.58 2.86
C VAL A 139 14.43 3.22 1.49
N MET A 140 14.63 4.53 1.47
CA MET A 140 14.81 5.30 0.25
C MET A 140 16.17 5.00 -0.40
N ASP A 141 16.22 5.06 -1.73
CA ASP A 141 17.47 5.06 -2.48
C ASP A 141 18.43 6.14 -1.94
N PRO A 142 19.69 5.79 -1.61
CA PRO A 142 20.63 6.74 -1.01
C PRO A 142 20.93 7.98 -1.86
N ALA A 143 20.86 7.88 -3.20
CA ALA A 143 21.08 9.02 -4.09
C ALA A 143 19.87 9.96 -4.07
N ILE A 144 18.64 9.44 -4.08
CA ILE A 144 17.42 10.24 -3.92
C ILE A 144 17.40 10.92 -2.55
N LEU A 145 17.69 10.18 -1.47
CA LEU A 145 17.74 10.70 -0.12
C LEU A 145 18.74 11.86 -0.01
N LYS A 146 19.95 11.67 -0.52
CA LYS A 146 21.00 12.70 -0.49
C LYS A 146 20.62 13.94 -1.32
N ALA A 147 20.03 13.75 -2.50
CA ALA A 147 19.54 14.85 -3.33
C ALA A 147 18.41 15.62 -2.62
N SER A 148 17.52 14.92 -1.93
CA SER A 148 16.41 15.49 -1.17
C SER A 148 16.91 16.31 0.03
N GLN A 149 17.86 15.78 0.80
CA GLN A 149 18.52 16.52 1.88
C GLN A 149 19.21 17.80 1.38
N ASN A 150 19.87 17.73 0.22
CA ASN A 150 20.49 18.91 -0.39
C ASN A 150 19.45 19.96 -0.83
N CYS A 151 18.31 19.51 -1.36
CA CYS A 151 17.19 20.38 -1.71
C CYS A 151 16.63 21.11 -0.49
N LEU A 152 16.35 20.37 0.60
CA LEU A 152 15.86 20.93 1.87
C LEU A 152 16.86 21.93 2.46
N SER A 153 18.16 21.58 2.46
CA SER A 153 19.20 22.48 2.97
C SER A 153 19.28 23.81 2.20
N LYS A 154 19.07 23.80 0.88
CA LYS A 154 19.02 25.04 0.06
C LYS A 154 17.83 25.93 0.42
N GLN A 155 16.76 25.35 0.96
CA GLN A 155 15.58 26.08 1.43
C GLN A 155 15.71 26.53 2.90
N GLY A 156 16.86 26.27 3.53
CA GLY A 156 17.10 26.58 4.94
C GLY A 156 16.49 25.58 5.92
N ILE A 157 15.93 24.47 5.43
CA ILE A 157 15.35 23.40 6.24
C ILE A 157 16.48 22.45 6.66
N GLN A 158 16.61 22.24 7.97
CA GLN A 158 17.65 21.37 8.53
C GLN A 158 17.15 19.93 8.63
N THR A 159 18.03 18.98 8.33
CA THR A 159 17.85 17.55 8.62
C THR A 159 19.01 17.04 9.46
N THR A 160 18.87 15.87 10.06
CA THR A 160 19.92 15.22 10.88
C THR A 160 20.97 14.49 10.06
N ARG A 161 20.67 14.19 8.78
CA ARG A 161 21.49 13.38 7.85
C ARG A 161 21.55 11.88 8.17
N ASN A 162 20.81 11.43 9.18
CA ASN A 162 20.67 10.03 9.54
C ASN A 162 19.33 9.44 9.08
N GLU A 163 18.55 10.21 8.31
CA GLU A 163 17.28 9.76 7.77
C GLU A 163 17.49 8.60 6.80
N THR A 164 16.53 7.68 6.74
CA THR A 164 16.56 6.54 5.82
C THR A 164 15.38 6.54 4.85
N ASN A 165 14.32 7.29 5.15
CA ASN A 165 13.08 7.33 4.38
C ASN A 165 12.38 8.70 4.48
N ILE A 166 11.19 8.83 3.88
CA ILE A 166 10.39 10.08 3.91
C ILE A 166 9.96 10.44 5.33
N GLU A 167 9.53 9.46 6.13
CA GLU A 167 9.02 9.70 7.48
C GLU A 167 10.11 10.31 8.37
N ASP A 168 11.33 9.80 8.28
CA ASP A 168 12.51 10.35 8.95
C ASP A 168 12.84 11.77 8.48
N LEU A 169 12.72 12.04 7.17
CA LEU A 169 12.89 13.39 6.61
C LEU A 169 11.84 14.36 7.16
N VAL A 170 10.57 13.97 7.22
CA VAL A 170 9.50 14.79 7.81
C VAL A 170 9.72 15.00 9.30
N ALA A 171 10.12 13.96 10.03
CA ALA A 171 10.37 14.03 11.46
C ALA A 171 11.54 14.98 11.78
N SER A 172 12.63 14.91 10.99
CA SER A 172 13.82 15.76 11.16
C SER A 172 13.60 17.22 10.69
N ALA A 173 12.94 17.43 9.55
CA ALA A 173 12.61 18.75 9.02
C ALA A 173 11.52 19.47 9.82
N GLY A 174 10.68 18.69 10.51
CA GLY A 174 9.50 19.15 11.23
C GLY A 174 8.22 19.12 10.39
N LYS A 175 7.09 18.82 11.03
CA LYS A 175 5.79 18.61 10.34
C LYS A 175 5.33 19.79 9.49
N ALA A 176 5.72 21.02 9.83
CA ALA A 176 5.38 22.20 9.04
C ALA A 176 6.06 22.24 7.65
N ALA A 177 7.14 21.47 7.47
CA ALA A 177 7.90 21.35 6.22
C ALA A 177 7.49 20.12 5.39
N PHE A 178 6.38 19.45 5.71
CA PHE A 178 5.95 18.23 5.04
C PHE A 178 5.84 18.38 3.51
N ASP A 179 5.19 19.45 3.04
CA ASP A 179 5.04 19.71 1.60
C ASP A 179 6.40 19.96 0.92
N ASP A 180 7.33 20.64 1.60
CA ASP A 180 8.68 20.88 1.10
C ASP A 180 9.50 19.59 1.02
N VAL A 181 9.33 18.68 1.98
CA VAL A 181 9.94 17.33 1.95
C VAL A 181 9.43 16.55 0.75
N LEU A 182 8.10 16.43 0.57
CA LEU A 182 7.52 15.69 -0.55
C LEU A 182 7.94 16.28 -1.90
N LYS A 183 7.96 17.61 -2.01
CA LYS A 183 8.45 18.30 -3.20
C LYS A 183 9.91 17.98 -3.49
N CYS A 184 10.80 18.10 -2.50
CA CYS A 184 12.21 17.81 -2.67
C CYS A 184 12.48 16.34 -3.03
N VAL A 185 11.75 15.40 -2.44
CA VAL A 185 11.83 13.97 -2.78
C VAL A 185 11.37 13.75 -4.22
N LYS A 186 10.23 14.34 -4.61
CA LYS A 186 9.71 14.24 -5.97
C LYS A 186 10.64 14.78 -7.03
N GLU A 187 11.16 15.99 -6.86
CA GLU A 187 12.10 16.59 -7.80
C GLU A 187 13.40 15.77 -7.90
N SER A 188 13.90 15.27 -6.76
CA SER A 188 15.10 14.43 -6.72
C SER A 188 14.91 13.10 -7.43
N ALA A 189 13.79 12.43 -7.15
CA ALA A 189 13.46 11.14 -7.73
C ALA A 189 13.23 11.25 -9.25
N GLN A 190 12.51 12.28 -9.71
CA GLN A 190 12.30 12.56 -11.13
C GLN A 190 13.60 12.91 -11.86
N THR A 191 14.53 13.60 -11.19
CA THR A 191 15.84 13.93 -11.78
C THR A 191 16.70 12.68 -11.98
N LEU A 192 16.68 11.76 -11.00
CA LEU A 192 17.50 10.55 -11.02
C LEU A 192 16.87 9.41 -11.85
N HIS A 193 15.54 9.38 -11.95
CA HIS A 193 14.78 8.37 -12.70
C HIS A 193 13.81 9.03 -13.70
N PRO A 194 14.31 9.76 -14.72
CA PRO A 194 13.47 10.59 -15.60
C PRO A 194 12.49 9.80 -16.48
N ASN A 195 12.69 8.49 -16.64
CA ASN A 195 11.86 7.63 -17.48
C ASN A 195 10.86 6.79 -16.69
N ARG A 196 10.77 6.96 -15.37
CA ARG A 196 9.88 6.19 -14.50
C ARG A 196 8.78 7.09 -13.94
N SER A 197 7.53 6.65 -14.04
CA SER A 197 6.43 7.30 -13.32
C SER A 197 6.49 6.86 -11.86
N LEU A 198 6.97 7.75 -10.99
CA LEU A 198 7.08 7.48 -9.56
C LEU A 198 5.85 8.02 -8.84
N ASN A 199 5.19 7.16 -8.07
CA ASN A 199 4.13 7.56 -7.18
C ASN A 199 4.74 7.91 -5.82
N ILE A 200 4.61 9.17 -5.41
CA ILE A 200 5.17 9.68 -4.16
C ILE A 200 3.99 10.10 -3.31
N GLY A 201 3.36 9.10 -2.71
CA GLY A 201 2.33 9.24 -1.69
C GLY A 201 2.88 8.79 -0.34
N VAL A 202 2.38 9.39 0.72
CA VAL A 202 2.55 8.98 2.12
C VAL A 202 1.20 8.62 2.68
#